data_AF-A0A0N1NBN6-F1
#
_entry.id   AF-A0A0N1NBN6-F1
#
_cell.length_a   1.000
_cell.length_b   1.000
_cell.length_c   1.000
_cell.angle_alpha   90.00
_cell.angle_beta   90.00
_cell.angle_gamma   90.00
#
_symmetry.space_group_name_H-M   'P 1'
#
loop_
_entity.id
_entity.type
_entity.pdbx_description
1 polymer ?
#
loop_
_entity_poly.entity_id
_entity_poly.type
_entity_poly.pdbx_seq_one_letter_code
_entity_poly.pdbx_strand_id
1 'polypeptide(L)'
;MVRQRHLEKVVGSTDPWVVPFVVQLVGEYVLEILVVICDELRDLATPGTCGHLAYGQFIVDNPAFFALTQRRVVSYWSCYYRGTYASFRGYPGCTILDLLRSAASDRAGHPWPNLAPAGARVDGYC
;
A
#
# COMPACT_ATOMS: atom_id res chain seq x y z
N MET A 1 -17.20 -2.09 -26.59
CA MET A 1 -18.48 -2.43 -25.89
C MET A 1 -18.40 -3.67 -25.01
N VAL A 2 -17.62 -4.72 -25.34
CA VAL A 2 -17.49 -5.91 -24.47
C VAL A 2 -16.72 -5.61 -23.16
N ARG A 3 -15.67 -4.79 -23.21
CA ARG A 3 -14.84 -4.43 -22.04
C ARG A 3 -15.62 -3.67 -20.95
N GLN A 4 -16.46 -2.71 -21.33
CA GLN A 4 -17.25 -1.90 -20.40
C GLN A 4 -18.31 -2.73 -19.66
N ARG A 5 -18.97 -3.67 -20.36
CA ARG A 5 -19.97 -4.57 -19.78
C ARG A 5 -19.39 -5.63 -18.82
N HIS A 6 -18.09 -5.93 -18.92
CA HIS A 6 -17.38 -6.78 -17.96
C HIS A 6 -16.88 -5.97 -16.77
N LEU A 7 -16.41 -4.74 -17.00
CA LEU A 7 -16.00 -3.82 -15.95
C LEU A 7 -17.15 -3.51 -14.97
N GLU A 8 -18.36 -3.28 -15.49
CA GLU A 8 -19.58 -3.05 -14.68
C GLU A 8 -19.98 -4.24 -13.80
N LYS A 9 -19.53 -5.46 -14.13
CA LYS A 9 -19.79 -6.69 -13.33
C LYS A 9 -18.72 -6.95 -12.26
N VAL A 10 -17.51 -6.43 -12.44
CA VAL A 10 -16.38 -6.63 -11.53
C VAL A 10 -16.32 -5.54 -10.47
N VAL A 11 -16.75 -4.31 -10.81
CA VAL A 11 -16.72 -3.15 -9.91
C VAL A 11 -17.57 -3.32 -8.63
N GLY A 12 -18.54 -4.25 -8.60
CA GLY A 12 -19.31 -4.60 -7.40
C GLY A 12 -18.75 -5.76 -6.57
N SER A 13 -17.60 -6.34 -6.93
CA SER A 13 -17.15 -7.62 -6.37
C SER A 13 -16.12 -7.46 -5.23
N THR A 14 -16.44 -7.99 -4.05
CA THR A 14 -15.52 -8.19 -2.91
C THR A 14 -14.69 -9.47 -3.08
N ASP A 15 -14.15 -9.70 -4.28
CA ASP A 15 -13.47 -10.95 -4.57
C ASP A 15 -12.12 -11.05 -3.82
N PRO A 16 -11.83 -12.19 -3.16
CA PRO A 16 -10.63 -12.37 -2.35
C PRO A 16 -9.30 -12.16 -3.09
N TRP A 17 -9.30 -12.21 -4.43
CA TRP A 17 -8.09 -12.06 -5.25
C TRP A 17 -7.67 -10.60 -5.47
N VAL A 18 -8.56 -9.63 -5.24
CA VAL A 18 -8.25 -8.20 -5.47
C VAL A 18 -7.21 -7.71 -4.48
N VAL A 19 -7.34 -8.09 -3.21
CA VAL A 19 -6.43 -7.67 -2.14
C VAL A 19 -4.97 -8.07 -2.41
N PRO A 20 -4.63 -9.36 -2.67
CA PRO A 20 -3.24 -9.73 -2.99
C PRO A 20 -2.72 -9.04 -4.24
N PHE A 21 -3.56 -8.84 -5.27
CA PHE A 21 -3.19 -8.15 -6.49
C PHE A 21 -2.81 -6.69 -6.24
N VAL A 22 -3.63 -5.94 -5.49
CA VAL A 22 -3.34 -4.54 -5.14
C VAL A 22 -2.10 -4.45 -4.27
N VAL A 23 -1.95 -5.30 -3.24
CA VAL A 23 -0.76 -5.28 -2.38
C VAL A 23 0.52 -5.64 -3.16
N GLN A 24 0.42 -6.50 -4.18
CA GLN A 24 1.54 -6.75 -5.09
C GLN A 24 1.91 -5.49 -5.89
N LEU A 25 0.92 -4.83 -6.50
CA LEU A 25 1.12 -3.62 -7.32
C LEU A 25 1.74 -2.47 -6.55
N VAL A 26 1.43 -2.34 -5.26
CA VAL A 26 2.08 -1.34 -4.38
C VAL A 26 3.59 -1.54 -4.34
N GLY A 27 4.06 -2.78 -4.46
CA GLY A 27 5.47 -3.12 -4.50
C GLY A 27 6.15 -2.93 -5.86
N GLU A 28 5.45 -2.41 -6.87
CA GLU A 28 5.99 -2.15 -8.21
C GLU A 28 6.50 -0.69 -8.33
N TYR A 29 7.35 -0.42 -9.31
CA TYR A 29 8.05 0.86 -9.44
C TYR A 29 7.25 1.96 -10.15
N VAL A 30 5.96 1.75 -10.47
CA VAL A 30 5.19 2.67 -11.31
C VAL A 30 4.43 3.69 -10.45
N LEU A 31 4.89 4.94 -10.44
CA LEU A 31 4.30 6.01 -9.63
C LEU A 31 2.82 6.26 -9.93
N GLU A 32 2.41 6.22 -11.19
CA GLU A 32 1.03 6.45 -11.61
C GLU A 32 0.07 5.42 -10.99
N ILE A 33 0.53 4.16 -10.89
CA ILE A 33 -0.22 3.10 -10.22
C ILE A 33 -0.34 3.40 -8.72
N LEU A 34 0.72 3.86 -8.08
CA LEU A 34 0.67 4.22 -6.66
C LEU A 34 -0.27 5.40 -6.40
N VAL A 35 -0.30 6.40 -7.28
CA VAL A 35 -1.23 7.53 -7.13
C VAL A 35 -2.68 7.05 -7.20
N VAL A 36 -3.01 6.21 -8.19
CA VAL A 36 -4.37 5.63 -8.32
C VAL A 36 -4.73 4.77 -7.10
N ILE A 37 -3.83 3.87 -6.68
CA ILE A 37 -4.07 3.01 -5.52
C ILE A 37 -4.24 3.86 -4.25
N CYS A 38 -3.42 4.90 -4.07
CA CYS A 38 -3.54 5.78 -2.91
C CYS A 38 -4.92 6.44 -2.85
N ASP A 39 -5.51 6.76 -4.00
CA ASP A 39 -6.83 7.38 -4.11
C ASP A 39 -7.96 6.40 -3.74
N GLU A 40 -7.93 5.22 -4.36
CA GLU A 40 -8.93 4.17 -4.18
C GLU A 40 -8.88 3.55 -2.77
N LEU A 41 -7.71 3.56 -2.13
CA LEU A 41 -7.53 3.01 -0.78
C LEU A 41 -7.77 4.04 0.34
N ARG A 42 -8.18 5.29 0.04
CA ARG A 42 -8.45 6.31 1.08
C ARG A 42 -9.48 5.84 2.11
N ASP A 43 -10.45 5.02 1.69
CA ASP A 43 -11.51 4.51 2.57
C ASP A 43 -11.02 3.51 3.62
N LEU A 44 -9.80 2.95 3.46
CA LEU A 44 -9.16 2.13 4.50
C LEU A 44 -8.82 2.94 5.75
N ALA A 45 -8.76 4.27 5.66
CA ALA A 45 -8.58 5.14 6.83
C ALA A 45 -9.76 5.07 7.82
N THR A 46 -10.93 4.59 7.39
CA THR A 46 -12.09 4.40 8.25
C THR A 46 -12.12 2.97 8.78
N PRO A 47 -11.94 2.74 10.10
CA PRO A 47 -12.01 1.40 10.67
C PRO A 47 -13.37 0.74 10.44
N GLY A 48 -13.36 -0.57 10.23
CA GLY A 48 -14.58 -1.37 10.07
C GLY A 48 -15.24 -1.36 8.68
N THR A 49 -14.71 -0.59 7.71
CA THR A 49 -15.14 -0.73 6.31
C THR A 49 -14.77 -2.10 5.75
N CYS A 50 -15.49 -2.59 4.74
CA CYS A 50 -15.19 -3.89 4.13
C CYS A 50 -13.74 -3.97 3.61
N GLY A 51 -13.25 -2.88 3.00
CA GLY A 51 -11.86 -2.76 2.55
C GLY A 51 -10.88 -2.84 3.72
N HIS A 52 -11.08 -2.02 4.77
CA HIS A 52 -10.23 -2.04 5.95
C HIS A 52 -10.11 -3.45 6.56
N LEU A 53 -11.24 -4.14 6.73
CA LEU A 53 -11.26 -5.51 7.26
C LEU A 53 -10.55 -6.51 6.34
N ALA A 54 -10.79 -6.43 5.03
CA ALA A 54 -10.23 -7.36 4.05
C ALA A 54 -8.69 -7.22 3.92
N TYR A 55 -8.20 -5.98 3.78
CA TYR A 55 -6.76 -5.72 3.71
C TYR A 55 -6.05 -6.02 5.03
N GLY A 56 -6.67 -5.68 6.17
CA GLY A 56 -6.15 -6.03 7.49
C GLY A 56 -6.02 -7.54 7.66
N GLN A 57 -7.06 -8.30 7.33
CA GLN A 57 -7.03 -9.77 7.39
C GLN A 57 -5.93 -10.35 6.50
N PHE A 58 -5.85 -9.92 5.24
CA PHE A 58 -4.85 -10.43 4.31
C PHE A 58 -3.42 -10.22 4.81
N ILE A 59 -3.11 -9.05 5.38
CA ILE A 59 -1.77 -8.74 5.91
C ILE A 59 -1.46 -9.59 7.14
N VAL A 60 -2.43 -9.77 8.05
CA VAL A 60 -2.28 -10.64 9.22
C VAL A 60 -1.99 -12.08 8.80
N ASP A 61 -2.68 -12.57 7.77
CA ASP A 61 -2.48 -13.94 7.25
C ASP A 61 -1.17 -14.08 6.46
N ASN A 62 -0.64 -12.99 5.89
CA ASN A 62 0.51 -13.00 4.98
C ASN A 62 1.60 -11.98 5.35
N PRO A 63 2.17 -12.04 6.58
CA PRO A 63 3.10 -11.01 7.07
C PRO A 63 4.37 -10.89 6.23
N ALA A 64 4.89 -12.01 5.71
CA ALA A 64 6.08 -12.03 4.87
C ALA A 64 5.85 -11.34 3.51
N PHE A 65 4.64 -11.46 2.96
CA PHE A 65 4.26 -10.82 1.69
C PHE A 65 4.26 -9.30 1.85
N PHE A 66 3.60 -8.80 2.90
CA PHE A 66 3.56 -7.36 3.17
C PHE A 66 4.94 -6.79 3.50
N ALA A 67 5.77 -7.52 4.25
CA ALA A 67 7.15 -7.12 4.52
C ALA A 67 8.00 -7.01 3.23
N LEU A 68 7.80 -7.92 2.27
CA LEU A 68 8.46 -7.84 0.97
C LEU A 68 7.97 -6.62 0.17
N THR A 69 6.66 -6.39 0.10
CA THR A 69 6.08 -5.19 -0.53
C THR A 69 6.69 -3.93 0.05
N GLN A 70 6.75 -3.81 1.39
CA GLN A 70 7.32 -2.66 2.06
C GLN A 70 8.80 -2.42 1.68
N ARG A 71 9.62 -3.48 1.62
CA ARG A 71 11.03 -3.37 1.19
C ARG A 71 11.15 -2.88 -0.25
N ARG A 72 10.28 -3.35 -1.16
CA ARG A 72 10.28 -2.90 -2.56
C ARG A 72 9.89 -1.44 -2.69
N VAL A 73 8.82 -1.02 -2.02
CA VAL A 73 8.37 0.39 -2.00
C VAL A 73 9.50 1.33 -1.56
N VAL A 74 10.21 0.98 -0.48
CA VAL A 74 11.35 1.76 0.03
C VAL A 74 12.51 1.77 -0.97
N SER A 75 12.85 0.60 -1.53
CA SER A 75 13.93 0.45 -2.50
C SER A 75 13.68 1.30 -3.75
N TYR A 76 12.48 1.21 -4.32
CA TYR A 76 12.12 1.94 -5.53
C TYR A 76 11.98 3.44 -5.31
N TRP A 77 11.44 3.87 -4.18
CA TRP A 77 11.52 5.27 -3.80
C TRP A 77 12.98 5.75 -3.79
N SER A 78 13.85 5.00 -3.13
CA SER A 78 15.27 5.35 -2.99
C SER A 78 16.00 5.43 -4.33
N CYS A 79 15.76 4.48 -5.24
CA CYS A 79 16.47 4.38 -6.52
C CYS A 79 15.93 5.33 -7.59
N TYR A 80 14.62 5.52 -7.68
CA TYR A 80 13.99 6.19 -8.82
C TYR A 80 13.32 7.51 -8.47
N TYR A 81 12.85 7.67 -7.23
CA TYR A 81 11.96 8.76 -6.87
C TYR A 81 12.48 9.69 -5.77
N ARG A 82 13.68 9.43 -5.21
CA ARG A 82 14.28 10.27 -4.17
C ARG A 82 14.53 11.70 -4.63
N GLY A 83 14.81 11.91 -5.92
CA GLY A 83 14.98 13.25 -6.51
C GLY A 83 13.67 14.05 -6.56
N THR A 84 12.54 13.39 -6.81
CA THR A 84 11.20 14.02 -6.86
C THR A 84 10.58 14.13 -5.47
N TYR A 85 10.79 13.12 -4.62
CA TYR A 85 10.28 13.02 -3.26
C TYR A 85 11.45 12.97 -2.29
N ALA A 86 11.90 14.15 -1.86
CA ALA A 86 13.07 14.31 -0.99
C ALA A 86 12.97 13.51 0.33
N SER A 87 11.76 13.20 0.79
CA SER A 87 11.53 12.32 1.94
C SER A 87 10.59 11.18 1.56
N PHE A 88 10.79 10.01 2.17
CA PHE A 88 9.90 8.86 1.99
C PHE A 88 8.46 9.18 2.42
N ARG A 89 8.28 10.03 3.43
CA ARG A 89 6.95 10.48 3.89
C ARG A 89 6.15 11.23 2.81
N GLY A 90 6.81 11.88 1.87
CA GLY A 90 6.15 12.55 0.75
C GLY A 90 5.78 11.62 -0.41
N TYR A 91 6.31 10.40 -0.42
CA TYR A 91 6.10 9.44 -1.50
C TYR A 91 4.76 8.71 -1.35
N PRO A 92 3.92 8.59 -2.40
CA PRO A 92 2.60 7.94 -2.31
C PRO A 92 2.64 6.51 -1.75
N GLY A 93 3.71 5.76 -2.05
CA GLY A 93 3.90 4.42 -1.49
C GLY A 93 3.98 4.40 0.04
N CYS A 94 4.49 5.45 0.69
CA CYS A 94 4.49 5.55 2.15
C CYS A 94 3.07 5.66 2.70
N THR A 95 2.24 6.51 2.10
CA THR A 95 0.83 6.69 2.50
C THR A 95 0.06 5.38 2.41
N ILE A 96 0.24 4.63 1.31
CA ILE A 96 -0.42 3.34 1.14
C ILE A 96 0.04 2.33 2.20
N LEU A 97 1.35 2.23 2.44
CA LEU A 97 1.89 1.35 3.48
C LEU A 97 1.36 1.70 4.87
N ASP A 98 1.15 2.97 5.17
CA ASP A 98 0.61 3.41 6.46
C ASP A 98 -0.87 3.04 6.61
N LEU A 99 -1.70 3.21 5.57
CA LEU A 99 -3.10 2.77 5.54
C LEU A 99 -3.21 1.25 5.75
N LEU A 100 -2.42 0.48 5.00
CA LEU A 100 -2.37 -0.98 5.10
C LEU A 100 -1.91 -1.44 6.49
N ARG A 101 -0.90 -0.78 7.07
CA ARG A 101 -0.41 -1.07 8.42
C ARG A 101 -1.44 -0.75 9.49
N SER A 102 -2.20 0.34 9.33
CA SER A 102 -3.29 0.68 10.25
C SER A 102 -4.35 -0.41 10.26
N ALA A 103 -4.81 -0.82 9.07
CA ALA A 103 -5.78 -1.91 8.93
C ALA A 103 -5.29 -3.24 9.53
N ALA A 104 -4.01 -3.57 9.32
CA ALA A 104 -3.41 -4.76 9.91
C ALA A 104 -3.31 -4.67 11.45
N SER A 105 -2.98 -3.48 11.98
CA SER A 105 -2.87 -3.26 13.42
C SER A 105 -4.23 -3.41 14.12
N ASP A 106 -5.26 -2.80 13.54
CA ASP A 106 -6.63 -2.89 14.04
C ASP A 106 -7.13 -4.34 14.00
N ARG A 107 -6.81 -5.07 12.91
CA ARG A 107 -7.16 -6.50 12.80
C ARG A 107 -6.42 -7.39 13.79
N ALA A 108 -5.13 -7.12 14.03
CA ALA A 108 -4.27 -7.89 14.92
C ALA A 108 -4.51 -7.56 16.42
N GLY A 109 -5.10 -6.41 16.72
CA GLY A 109 -5.28 -5.92 18.09
C GLY A 109 -3.99 -5.40 18.73
N HIS A 110 -2.93 -5.19 17.95
CA HIS A 110 -1.66 -4.62 18.38
C HIS A 110 -0.98 -3.87 17.23
N PRO A 111 -0.02 -2.95 17.52
CA PRO A 111 0.70 -2.25 16.46
C PRO A 111 1.42 -3.21 15.51
N TRP A 112 1.24 -3.02 14.21
CA TRP A 112 1.94 -3.77 13.17
C TRP A 112 3.33 -3.17 12.92
N PRO A 113 4.38 -3.98 12.68
CA PRO A 113 5.73 -3.47 12.51
C PRO A 113 5.86 -2.51 11.33
N ASN A 114 6.66 -1.45 11.51
CA ASN A 114 7.05 -0.53 10.45
C ASN A 114 8.51 -0.77 10.05
N LEU A 115 8.71 -1.30 8.85
CA LEU A 115 10.05 -1.52 8.26
C LEU A 115 10.55 -0.35 7.40
N ALA A 116 9.84 0.79 7.39
CA ALA A 116 10.21 1.96 6.60
C ALA A 116 11.37 2.68 7.30
N PRO A 117 12.25 3.34 6.54
CA PRO A 117 13.30 4.15 7.13
C PRO A 117 12.68 5.21 8.04
N ALA A 118 13.15 5.29 9.28
CA ALA A 118 12.85 6.43 10.14
C ALA A 118 13.25 7.70 9.37
N GLY A 119 12.35 8.69 9.34
CA GLY A 119 12.46 9.87 8.48
C GLY A 119 13.90 10.33 8.40
N ALA A 120 14.49 10.21 7.19
CA ALA A 120 15.90 10.45 6.99
C ALA A 120 16.24 11.83 7.55
N ARG A 121 17.00 11.87 8.65
CA ARG A 121 17.85 13.02 8.91
C ARG A 121 18.75 13.06 7.69
N VAL A 122 18.68 14.17 6.96
CA VAL A 122 19.52 14.42 5.80
C VAL A 122 20.95 14.55 6.34
N ASP A 123 21.60 13.42 6.57
CA ASP A 123 23.04 13.37 6.66
C ASP A 123 23.51 13.39 5.22
N GLY A 124 23.83 14.61 4.78
CA GLY A 124 24.43 14.85 3.49
C GLY A 124 25.66 13.97 3.32
N TYR A 125 25.80 13.42 2.13
CA TYR A 125 27.09 13.01 1.64
C TYR A 125 27.30 13.65 0.28
N CYS A 126 28.40 14.40 0.23
CA CYS A 126 29.10 14.92 -0.95
C CYS A 126 29.38 13.81 -1.97
#